data_AF-A0A6I0ZRT5-F1
#
_entry.id   AF-A0A6I0ZRT5-F1
#
_cell.length_a   1.000
_cell.length_b   1.000
_cell.length_c   1.000
_cell.angle_alpha   90.00
_cell.angle_beta   90.00
_cell.angle_gamma   90.00
#
_symmetry.space_group_name_H-M   'P 1'
#
loop_
_entity.id
_entity.type
_entity.pdbx_description
1 polymer ?
#
loop_
_entity_poly.entity_id
_entity_poly.type
_entity_poly.pdbx_seq_one_letter_code
_entity_poly.pdbx_strand_id
1 'polypeptide(L)'
;MKPRNNSEVRKAYLKFAAYLMACVIFAVLIFACFLKTSGVEVKRITTKTQEYDRVYTREIALSNSVDSVYQYMKLMNTSPQINDVLLQGVISTKKMNILKNIQDMEERDCKLYRQLLGNINLFLGVKDSIRLLKIQEEMVKNDLMQCIKDNWKTRRNLNVGSGNNK
;
A
#
# COMPACT_ATOMS: atom_id res chain seq x y z
N MET A 1 -66.74 20.96 -56.13
CA MET A 1 -65.94 21.96 -56.85
C MET A 1 -64.46 21.65 -56.65
N LYS A 2 -63.69 21.37 -57.72
CA LYS A 2 -62.23 21.21 -57.63
C LYS A 2 -61.58 22.61 -57.66
N PRO A 3 -60.72 22.96 -56.70
CA PRO A 3 -60.09 24.28 -56.68
C PRO A 3 -59.17 24.46 -57.90
N ARG A 4 -59.28 25.61 -58.57
CA ARG A 4 -58.53 25.96 -59.79
C ARG A 4 -57.02 25.99 -59.59
N ASN A 5 -56.56 26.03 -58.33
CA ASN A 5 -55.14 26.09 -57.96
C ASN A 5 -54.55 24.80 -57.36
N ASN A 6 -55.19 23.65 -57.59
CA ASN A 6 -54.79 22.36 -57.01
C ASN A 6 -53.35 21.93 -57.38
N SER A 7 -52.83 22.38 -58.53
CA SER A 7 -51.47 22.07 -59.00
C SER A 7 -50.38 22.82 -58.22
N GLU A 8 -50.59 24.09 -57.89
CA GLU A 8 -49.66 24.87 -57.07
C GLU A 8 -49.65 24.40 -55.63
N VAL A 9 -50.84 24.11 -55.08
CA VAL A 9 -50.99 23.54 -53.74
C VAL A 9 -50.25 22.20 -53.64
N ARG A 10 -50.42 21.29 -54.60
CA ARG A 10 -49.67 20.03 -54.66
C ARG A 10 -48.16 20.24 -54.75
N LYS A 11 -47.68 21.20 -55.57
CA LYS A 11 -46.24 21.51 -55.65
C LYS A 11 -45.69 22.05 -54.33
N ALA A 12 -46.44 22.91 -53.63
CA ALA A 12 -46.04 23.45 -52.33
C ALA A 12 -45.97 22.35 -51.26
N TYR A 13 -46.98 21.48 -51.17
CA TYR A 13 -46.94 20.32 -50.27
C TYR A 13 -45.80 19.36 -50.59
N LEU A 14 -45.49 19.14 -51.87
CA LEU A 14 -44.40 18.25 -52.28
C LEU A 14 -43.03 18.82 -51.94
N LYS A 15 -42.84 20.15 -52.10
CA LYS A 15 -41.63 20.84 -51.61
C LYS A 15 -41.51 20.76 -50.09
N PHE A 16 -42.58 21.04 -49.36
CA PHE A 16 -42.60 20.94 -47.90
C PHE A 16 -42.28 19.52 -47.41
N ALA A 17 -42.90 18.50 -48.02
CA ALA A 17 -42.63 17.11 -47.70
C ALA A 17 -41.17 16.72 -47.98
N ALA A 18 -40.58 17.21 -49.07
CA ALA A 18 -39.17 16.98 -49.38
C ALA A 18 -38.23 17.63 -48.33
N TYR A 19 -38.50 18.88 -47.93
CA TYR A 19 -37.72 19.55 -46.87
C TYR A 19 -37.88 18.85 -45.52
N LEU A 20 -39.09 18.41 -45.17
CA LEU A 20 -39.34 17.66 -43.94
C LEU A 20 -38.58 16.33 -43.95
N MET A 21 -38.62 15.60 -45.06
CA MET A 21 -37.90 14.33 -45.22
C MET A 21 -36.38 14.54 -45.11
N ALA A 22 -35.84 15.57 -45.76
CA ALA A 22 -34.42 15.92 -45.66
C ALA A 22 -34.02 16.27 -44.21
N CYS A 23 -34.87 17.01 -43.49
CA CYS A 23 -34.64 17.36 -42.09
C CYS A 23 -34.65 16.12 -41.19
N VAL A 24 -35.60 15.20 -41.38
CA VAL A 24 -35.67 13.94 -40.62
C VAL A 24 -34.44 13.07 -40.88
N ILE A 25 -34.03 12.90 -42.14
CA ILE A 25 -32.83 12.14 -42.49
C ILE A 25 -31.59 12.76 -41.83
N PHE A 26 -31.46 14.09 -41.88
CA PHE A 26 -30.34 14.78 -41.27
C PHE A 26 -30.31 14.61 -39.74
N ALA A 27 -31.46 14.70 -39.07
CA ALA A 27 -31.56 14.46 -37.63
C ALA A 27 -31.18 13.03 -37.25
N VAL A 28 -31.66 12.03 -38.00
CA VAL A 28 -31.31 10.61 -37.79
C VAL A 28 -29.81 10.38 -38.00
N LEU A 29 -29.21 11.01 -39.02
CA LEU A 29 -27.76 10.91 -39.28
C LEU A 29 -26.95 11.50 -38.11
N ILE A 30 -27.30 12.69 -37.62
CA ILE A 30 -26.63 13.30 -36.46
C ILE A 30 -26.74 12.37 -35.24
N PHE A 31 -27.93 11.85 -34.96
CA PHE A 31 -28.15 10.96 -33.82
C PHE A 31 -27.39 9.64 -33.95
N ALA A 32 -27.35 9.05 -35.15
CA ALA A 32 -26.58 7.84 -35.43
C ALA A 32 -25.07 8.07 -35.24
N CYS A 33 -24.55 9.21 -35.70
CA CYS A 33 -23.16 9.62 -35.46
C CYS A 33 -22.89 9.76 -33.96
N PHE A 34 -23.79 10.39 -33.20
CA PHE A 34 -23.65 10.54 -31.76
C PHE A 34 -23.62 9.19 -31.04
N LEU A 35 -24.56 8.28 -31.32
CA LEU A 35 -24.59 6.95 -30.71
C LEU A 35 -23.33 6.13 -31.03
N LYS A 36 -22.83 6.22 -32.27
CA LYS A 36 -21.60 5.54 -32.67
C LYS A 36 -20.38 6.08 -31.93
N THR A 37 -20.23 7.40 -31.84
CA THR A 37 -19.14 8.03 -31.09
C THR A 37 -19.21 7.67 -29.61
N SER A 38 -20.40 7.79 -29.01
CA SER A 38 -20.63 7.43 -27.60
C SER A 38 -20.26 5.97 -27.32
N GLY A 39 -20.63 5.03 -28.19
CA GLY A 39 -20.26 3.63 -28.04
C GLY A 39 -18.74 3.38 -28.05
N VAL A 40 -18.00 4.09 -28.89
CA VAL A 40 -16.53 4.00 -28.93
C VAL A 40 -15.90 4.61 -27.67
N GLU A 41 -16.40 5.75 -27.21
CA GLU A 41 -15.91 6.42 -26.00
C GLU A 41 -16.16 5.57 -24.75
N VAL A 42 -17.37 5.05 -24.58
CA VAL A 42 -17.71 4.15 -23.46
C VAL A 42 -16.84 2.91 -23.47
N LYS A 43 -16.59 2.31 -24.63
CA LYS A 43 -15.70 1.16 -24.76
C LYS A 43 -14.27 1.53 -24.34
N ARG A 44 -13.75 2.67 -24.79
CA ARG A 44 -12.41 3.15 -24.43
C ARG A 44 -12.27 3.42 -22.93
N ILE A 45 -13.28 4.06 -22.33
CA ILE A 45 -13.33 4.32 -20.88
C ILE A 45 -13.32 2.99 -20.13
N THR A 46 -14.20 2.05 -20.50
CA THR A 46 -14.30 0.74 -19.84
C THR A 46 -12.96 -0.01 -19.89
N THR A 47 -12.29 -0.03 -21.05
CA THR A 47 -10.97 -0.66 -21.17
C THR A 47 -9.92 0.02 -20.30
N LYS A 48 -9.91 1.36 -20.24
CA LYS A 48 -8.97 2.11 -19.39
C LYS A 48 -9.25 1.90 -17.90
N THR A 49 -10.52 1.82 -17.51
CA THR A 49 -10.92 1.47 -16.13
C THR A 49 -10.44 0.07 -15.76
N GLN A 50 -10.56 -0.92 -16.65
CA GLN A 50 -10.06 -2.27 -16.38
C GLN A 50 -8.53 -2.33 -16.21
N GLU A 51 -7.78 -1.60 -17.06
CA GLU A 51 -6.33 -1.48 -16.91
C GLU A 51 -5.96 -0.82 -15.58
N TYR A 52 -6.65 0.27 -15.22
CA TYR A 52 -6.46 0.99 -13.97
C TYR A 52 -6.76 0.11 -12.75
N ASP A 53 -7.91 -0.55 -12.71
CA ASP A 53 -8.33 -1.41 -11.59
C ASP A 53 -7.34 -2.55 -11.37
N ARG A 54 -6.78 -3.11 -12.46
CA ARG A 54 -5.74 -4.14 -12.39
C ARG A 54 -4.48 -3.62 -11.72
N VAL A 55 -3.99 -2.45 -12.11
CA VAL A 55 -2.79 -1.84 -11.51
C VAL A 55 -3.05 -1.48 -10.06
N TYR A 56 -4.17 -0.83 -9.78
CA TYR A 56 -4.58 -0.42 -8.43
C TYR A 56 -4.71 -1.59 -7.46
N THR A 57 -5.36 -2.69 -7.89
CA THR A 57 -5.47 -3.90 -7.07
C THR A 57 -4.09 -4.49 -6.76
N ARG A 58 -3.19 -4.49 -7.74
CA ARG A 58 -1.82 -4.98 -7.56
C ARG A 58 -1.02 -4.10 -6.59
N GLU A 59 -1.21 -2.79 -6.64
CA GLU A 59 -0.61 -1.83 -5.71
C GLU A 59 -1.09 -2.04 -4.27
N ILE A 60 -2.41 -2.17 -4.06
CA ILE A 60 -2.99 -2.48 -2.74
C ILE A 60 -2.41 -3.79 -2.20
N ALA A 61 -2.38 -4.84 -3.02
CA ALA A 61 -1.85 -6.14 -2.61
C ALA A 61 -0.37 -6.06 -2.21
N LEU A 62 0.43 -5.27 -2.94
CA LEU A 62 1.83 -5.00 -2.63
C LEU A 62 1.97 -4.24 -1.30
N SER A 63 1.21 -3.16 -1.13
CA SER A 63 1.19 -2.36 0.09
C SER A 63 0.84 -3.21 1.33
N ASN A 64 -0.24 -4.00 1.25
CA ASN A 64 -0.66 -4.92 2.31
C ASN A 64 0.41 -5.98 2.62
N SER A 65 1.11 -6.47 1.59
CA SER A 65 2.19 -7.45 1.79
C SER A 65 3.38 -6.84 2.54
N VAL A 66 3.73 -5.58 2.23
CA VAL A 66 4.81 -4.85 2.90
C VAL A 66 4.41 -4.47 4.33
N ASP A 67 3.17 -4.01 4.55
CA ASP A 67 2.67 -3.74 5.90
C ASP A 67 2.71 -5.00 6.77
N SER A 68 2.31 -6.16 6.22
CA SER A 68 2.43 -7.44 6.93
C SER A 68 3.86 -7.69 7.41
N VAL A 69 4.87 -7.44 6.57
CA VAL A 69 6.28 -7.58 6.97
C VAL A 69 6.63 -6.61 8.11
N TYR A 70 6.20 -5.36 8.02
CA TYR A 70 6.40 -4.37 9.07
C TYR A 70 5.75 -4.79 10.40
N GLN A 71 4.54 -5.34 10.39
CA GLN A 71 3.88 -5.85 11.60
C GLN A 71 4.69 -6.96 12.26
N TYR A 72 5.22 -7.92 11.48
CA TYR A 72 6.10 -8.96 12.03
C TYR A 72 7.41 -8.38 12.58
N MET A 73 8.02 -7.41 11.89
CA MET A 73 9.19 -6.71 12.41
C MET A 73 8.88 -5.97 13.72
N LYS A 74 7.69 -5.40 13.87
CA LYS A 74 7.25 -4.72 15.09
C LYS A 74 7.18 -5.70 16.27
N LEU A 75 6.66 -6.91 16.06
CA LEU A 75 6.53 -7.95 17.08
C LEU A 75 7.86 -8.47 17.63
N MET A 76 8.95 -8.38 16.85
CA MET A 76 10.26 -8.84 17.32
C MET A 76 10.67 -8.14 18.62
N ASN A 77 11.30 -8.89 19.52
CA ASN A 77 11.84 -8.39 20.77
C ASN A 77 10.79 -7.72 21.70
N THR A 78 9.48 -7.96 21.49
CA THR A 78 8.41 -7.36 22.31
C THR A 78 8.03 -8.22 23.52
N SER A 79 8.22 -9.54 23.43
CA SER A 79 7.90 -10.47 24.51
C SER A 79 8.87 -11.65 24.52
N PRO A 80 9.32 -12.14 25.69
CA PRO A 80 10.19 -13.31 25.79
C PRO A 80 9.52 -14.62 25.34
N GLN A 81 8.19 -14.64 25.17
CA GLN A 81 7.46 -15.79 24.64
C GLN A 81 7.52 -15.90 23.11
N ILE A 82 7.95 -14.83 22.43
CA ILE A 82 8.04 -14.79 20.97
C ILE A 82 9.37 -15.40 20.53
N ASN A 83 9.31 -16.35 19.61
CA ASN A 83 10.51 -16.91 19.00
C ASN A 83 11.00 -15.98 17.88
N ASP A 84 11.93 -15.09 18.21
CA ASP A 84 12.50 -14.12 17.27
C ASP A 84 13.24 -14.78 16.10
N VAL A 85 13.84 -15.97 16.28
CA VAL A 85 14.51 -16.72 15.20
C VAL A 85 13.50 -17.18 14.15
N LEU A 86 12.38 -17.76 14.60
CA LEU A 86 11.28 -18.15 13.71
C LEU A 86 10.70 -16.93 13.00
N LEU A 87 10.47 -15.85 13.76
CA LEU A 87 9.91 -14.60 13.25
C LEU A 87 10.80 -13.98 12.17
N GLN A 88 12.12 -13.99 12.35
CA GLN A 88 13.10 -13.55 11.35
C GLN A 88 13.05 -14.39 10.07
N GLY A 89 12.82 -15.70 10.20
CA GLY A 89 12.59 -16.60 9.06
C GLY A 89 11.32 -16.25 8.28
N VAL A 90 10.21 -15.95 8.99
CA VAL A 90 8.95 -15.50 8.40
C VAL A 90 9.12 -14.17 7.67
N ILE A 91 9.79 -13.20 8.30
CA ILE A 91 10.10 -11.89 7.70
C ILE A 91 10.92 -12.07 6.42
N SER A 92 11.96 -12.91 6.45
CA SER A 92 12.84 -13.17 5.30
C SER A 92 12.09 -13.84 4.15
N THR A 93 11.21 -14.81 4.46
CA THR A 93 10.37 -15.50 3.47
C THR A 93 9.41 -14.52 2.79
N LYS A 94 8.71 -13.70 3.58
CA LYS A 94 7.80 -12.67 3.06
C LYS A 94 8.53 -11.64 2.22
N LYS A 95 9.69 -11.14 2.68
CA LYS A 95 10.55 -10.25 1.90
C LYS A 95 10.90 -10.86 0.54
N MET A 96 11.33 -12.13 0.51
CA MET A 96 11.69 -12.80 -0.74
C MET A 96 10.48 -12.95 -1.69
N ASN A 97 9.31 -13.28 -1.16
CA ASN A 97 8.09 -13.38 -1.97
C ASN A 97 7.68 -12.02 -2.57
N ILE A 98 7.78 -10.93 -1.80
CA ILE A 98 7.49 -9.59 -2.32
C ILE A 98 8.52 -9.21 -3.39
N LEU A 99 9.80 -9.48 -3.16
CA LEU A 99 10.85 -9.23 -4.15
C LEU A 99 10.60 -9.98 -5.46
N LYS A 100 10.12 -11.23 -5.42
CA LYS A 100 9.69 -11.97 -6.61
C LYS A 100 8.49 -11.31 -7.29
N ASN A 101 7.47 -10.90 -6.53
CA ASN A 101 6.26 -10.29 -7.10
C ASN A 101 6.53 -8.95 -7.82
N ILE A 102 7.54 -8.19 -7.38
CA ILE A 102 7.94 -6.90 -7.96
C ILE A 102 9.03 -7.02 -9.05
N GLN A 103 9.53 -8.23 -9.36
CA GLN A 103 10.47 -8.42 -10.47
C GLN A 103 9.80 -8.12 -11.81
N ASP A 104 8.55 -8.56 -11.97
CA ASP A 104 7.75 -8.36 -13.19
C ASP A 104 7.04 -7.00 -13.24
N MET A 105 7.35 -6.10 -12.31
CA MET A 105 6.78 -4.76 -12.24
C MET A 105 7.78 -3.72 -12.75
N GLU A 106 7.28 -2.62 -13.27
CA GLU A 106 8.12 -1.52 -13.73
C GLU A 106 8.92 -0.94 -12.56
N GLU A 107 10.23 -0.70 -12.78
CA GLU A 107 11.13 -0.28 -11.71
C GLU A 107 10.73 1.07 -11.09
N ARG A 108 10.17 1.97 -11.90
CA ARG A 108 9.71 3.29 -11.45
C ARG A 108 8.61 3.18 -10.40
N ASP A 109 7.67 2.24 -10.60
CA ASP A 109 6.51 2.06 -9.73
C ASP A 109 6.87 1.36 -8.41
N CYS A 110 7.89 0.49 -8.44
CA CYS A 110 8.31 -0.30 -7.29
C CYS A 110 9.55 0.21 -6.57
N LYS A 111 10.12 1.35 -6.98
CA LYS A 111 11.42 1.85 -6.49
C LYS A 111 11.47 1.96 -4.96
N LEU A 112 10.45 2.58 -4.36
CA LEU A 112 10.37 2.78 -2.91
C LEU A 112 10.27 1.44 -2.17
N TYR A 113 9.41 0.53 -2.65
CA TYR A 113 9.25 -0.79 -2.06
C TYR A 113 10.55 -1.61 -2.18
N ARG A 114 11.23 -1.58 -3.33
CA ARG A 114 12.54 -2.24 -3.51
C ARG A 114 13.57 -1.73 -2.52
N GLN A 115 13.68 -0.41 -2.37
CA GLN A 115 14.62 0.20 -1.43
C GLN A 115 14.29 -0.17 0.02
N LEU A 116 13.01 -0.12 0.41
CA LEU A 116 12.58 -0.51 1.75
C LEU A 116 12.88 -1.98 2.04
N LEU A 117 12.52 -2.89 1.13
CA LEU A 117 12.77 -4.33 1.24
C LEU A 117 14.27 -4.65 1.28
N GLY A 118 15.09 -3.92 0.51
CA GLY A 118 16.54 -3.99 0.55
C GLY A 118 17.08 -3.71 1.96
N ASN A 119 16.55 -2.67 2.60
CA ASN A 119 16.99 -2.20 3.92
C ASN A 119 16.46 -3.02 5.11
N ILE A 120 15.52 -3.95 4.91
CA ILE A 120 14.97 -4.79 6.01
C ILE A 120 16.08 -5.48 6.80
N ASN A 121 17.09 -6.06 6.14
CA ASN A 121 18.13 -6.81 6.86
C ASN A 121 18.95 -5.88 7.76
N LEU A 122 19.19 -4.65 7.32
CA LEU A 122 19.86 -3.62 8.11
C LEU A 122 19.00 -3.22 9.31
N PHE A 123 17.69 -3.02 9.12
CA PHE A 123 16.78 -2.71 10.22
C PHE A 123 16.70 -3.84 11.26
N LEU A 124 16.66 -5.09 10.81
CA LEU A 124 16.70 -6.26 11.70
C LEU A 124 18.00 -6.29 12.51
N GLY A 125 19.15 -6.11 11.85
CA GLY A 125 20.46 -6.09 12.52
C GLY A 125 20.60 -4.96 13.55
N VAL A 126 20.09 -3.77 13.23
CA VAL A 126 20.05 -2.64 14.18
C VAL A 126 19.14 -2.96 15.37
N LYS A 127 17.96 -3.53 15.13
CA LYS A 127 17.01 -3.89 16.19
C LYS A 127 17.58 -4.95 17.15
N ASP A 128 18.30 -5.94 16.63
CA ASP A 128 18.97 -6.94 17.44
C ASP A 128 20.14 -6.36 18.23
N SER A 129 20.91 -5.46 17.63
CA SER A 129 22.00 -4.75 18.32
C SER A 129 21.48 -3.93 19.51
N ILE A 130 20.37 -3.22 19.32
CA ILE A 130 19.70 -2.47 20.40
C ILE A 130 19.26 -3.40 21.54
N ARG A 131 18.70 -4.58 21.21
CA ARG A 131 18.32 -5.57 22.22
C ARG A 131 19.53 -6.04 23.04
N LEU A 132 20.64 -6.39 22.38
CA LEU A 132 21.86 -6.84 23.04
C LEU A 132 22.42 -5.78 23.98
N LEU A 133 22.46 -4.52 23.54
CA LEU A 133 22.89 -3.39 24.37
C LEU A 133 22.01 -3.21 25.61
N LYS A 134 20.69 -3.35 25.45
CA LYS A 134 19.75 -3.26 26.59
C LYS A 134 20.00 -4.37 27.63
N ILE A 135 20.26 -5.60 27.17
CA ILE A 135 20.58 -6.72 28.06
C ILE A 135 21.90 -6.44 28.81
N GLN A 136 22.91 -5.93 28.11
CA GLN A 136 24.19 -5.57 28.72
C GLN A 136 24.04 -4.43 29.75
N GLU A 137 23.25 -3.42 29.44
CA GLU A 137 22.92 -2.31 30.36
C GLU A 137 22.27 -2.83 31.65
N GLU A 138 21.28 -3.72 31.53
CA GLU A 138 20.60 -4.32 32.68
C GLU A 138 21.56 -5.18 33.54
N MET A 139 22.46 -5.95 32.93
CA MET A 139 23.49 -6.69 33.66
C MET A 139 24.42 -5.78 34.45
N VAL A 140 24.99 -4.75 33.80
CA VAL A 140 25.90 -3.79 34.45
C VAL A 140 25.19 -3.04 35.58
N LYS A 141 23.92 -2.67 35.38
CA LYS A 141 23.11 -2.03 36.42
C LYS A 141 22.91 -2.96 37.63
N ASN A 142 22.63 -4.23 37.40
CA ASN A 142 22.48 -5.22 38.46
C ASN A 142 23.79 -5.44 39.24
N ASP A 143 24.92 -5.55 38.54
CA ASP A 143 26.25 -5.70 39.16
C ASP A 143 26.62 -4.47 40.00
N LEU A 144 26.35 -3.26 39.49
CA LEU A 144 26.57 -2.02 40.24
C LEU A 144 25.72 -1.98 41.51
N MET A 145 24.44 -2.31 41.43
CA MET A 145 23.53 -2.35 42.58
C MET A 145 23.99 -3.38 43.63
N GLN A 146 24.47 -4.53 43.17
CA GLN A 146 25.03 -5.57 44.04
C GLN A 146 26.31 -5.08 44.74
N CYS A 147 27.23 -4.47 44.00
CA CYS A 147 28.46 -3.88 44.55
C CYS A 147 28.17 -2.80 45.60
N ILE A 148 27.21 -1.90 45.34
CA ILE A 148 26.76 -0.89 46.31
C ILE A 148 26.24 -1.57 47.59
N LYS A 149 25.38 -2.59 47.45
CA LYS A 149 24.81 -3.32 48.59
C LYS A 149 25.89 -4.03 49.42
N ASP A 150 26.86 -4.66 48.77
CA ASP A 150 27.95 -5.37 49.42
C ASP A 150 28.93 -4.41 50.11
N ASN A 151 29.18 -3.24 49.53
CA ASN A 151 29.94 -2.16 50.16
C ASN A 151 29.24 -1.65 51.43
N TRP A 152 27.93 -1.39 51.35
CA TRP A 152 27.13 -1.01 52.53
C TRP A 152 27.17 -2.06 53.65
N LYS A 153 27.12 -3.35 53.30
CA LYS A 153 27.20 -4.46 54.26
C LYS A 153 28.59 -4.51 54.93
N THR A 154 29.65 -4.42 54.13
CA THR A 154 31.03 -4.41 54.60
C THR A 154 31.29 -3.23 55.54
N ARG A 155 30.83 -2.03 55.17
CA ARG A 155 30.95 -0.82 56.01
C ARG A 155 30.24 -0.96 57.36
N ARG A 156 29.05 -1.57 57.39
CA ARG A 156 28.35 -1.87 58.66
C ARG A 156 29.13 -2.86 59.51
N ASN A 157 29.65 -3.94 58.93
CA ASN A 157 30.42 -4.95 59.66
C ASN A 157 31.71 -4.37 60.28
N LEU A 158 32.41 -3.49 59.55
CA LEU A 158 33.59 -2.78 60.05
C LEU A 158 33.27 -1.86 61.23
N ASN A 159 32.12 -1.17 61.20
CA ASN A 159 31.71 -0.28 62.29
C ASN A 159 31.27 -1.04 63.56
N VAL A 160 30.76 -2.27 63.45
CA VAL A 160 30.36 -3.10 64.61
C VAL A 160 31.56 -3.83 65.22
N GLY A 161 32.55 -4.24 64.42
CA GLY A 161 33.76 -4.92 64.90
C GLY A 161 34.72 -4.06 65.74
N SER A 162 34.64 -2.73 65.63
CA SER A 162 35.50 -1.81 66.40
C SER A 162 34.97 -1.49 67.81
N GLY A 163 33.77 -1.97 68.16
CA GLY A 163 33.10 -1.67 69.44
C GLY A 163 33.34 -2.67 70.58
N ASN A 164 33.96 -3.82 70.32
CA ASN A 164 34.08 -4.93 71.29
C ASN A 164 35.52 -5.21 71.79
N ASN A 165 36.49 -4.34 71.50
CA ASN A 165 37.83 -4.41 72.09
C ASN A 165 38.01 -3.29 73.13
N LYS A 166 37.42 -3.47 74.31
CA LYS A 166 37.75 -2.70 75.51
C LYS A 166 37.68 -3.57 76.75
#